data_AF-A0A3A9S4J5-F1
#
_entry.id   AF-A0A3A9S4J5-F1
#
_cell.length_a   1.000
_cell.length_b   1.000
_cell.length_c   1.000
_cell.angle_alpha   90.00
_cell.angle_beta   90.00
_cell.angle_gamma   90.00
#
_symmetry.space_group_name_H-M   'P 1'
#
loop_
_entity.id
_entity.type
_entity.pdbx_description
1 polymer ?
#
loop_
_entity_poly.entity_id
_entity_poly.type
_entity_poly.pdbx_seq_one_letter_code
_entity_poly.pdbx_strand_id
1 'polypeptide(L)'
;MKFKAIIALVLCGMMMTACAGKATEQQIENTDNVVTEVSTVTIESNETSSNVTGAFEEGTEYSIEQNSSDIYYSFNPHVDVPLIHDSYGDDAWNSFYDLCDAVRDGDDGFACADEDTFRLCLDMMRAFFPGAYPYIDLNNSYFSDGIGYIVYLIPKNEVVEKEREFEQEVENILRECVTKDYTDVEKCFALYDYIARNYGIDWEEDDVVTGKAEFSEDHKSEDVGIRKGIMTRSGVCAEFSGVYTYLLLQCGVDAMTYGANGHRWSYVRINGNEYHIDPTWGTTKNHTANLTYFMMTDAERKANIKKRIFPLKFRYKYFNNCMSYSAVDERFQVLRGGTFLSMDTENKVVYYELGGETCEYHYDA
;
A
#
# COMPACT_ATOMS: atom_id res chain seq x y z
N MET A 1 49.24 37.70 27.41
CA MET A 1 48.77 36.40 27.96
C MET A 1 47.60 36.69 28.88
N LYS A 2 46.36 36.28 28.66
CA LYS A 2 45.83 35.07 28.03
C LYS A 2 44.58 35.39 27.20
N PHE A 3 44.50 34.75 26.04
CA PHE A 3 43.35 34.68 25.14
C PHE A 3 42.14 34.08 25.87
N LYS A 4 40.95 34.65 25.68
CA LYS A 4 39.68 33.92 25.75
C LYS A 4 39.00 34.10 24.40
N ALA A 5 39.06 33.04 23.59
CA ALA A 5 38.42 32.95 22.29
C ALA A 5 36.91 32.75 22.48
N ILE A 6 36.15 33.60 21.80
CA ILE A 6 34.73 33.44 21.53
C ILE A 6 34.61 32.35 20.46
N ILE A 7 33.97 31.23 20.78
CA ILE A 7 33.52 30.28 19.77
C ILE A 7 32.05 30.60 19.50
N ALA A 8 31.83 31.43 18.49
CA ALA A 8 30.55 31.53 17.81
C ALA A 8 30.42 30.30 16.93
N LEU A 9 29.45 29.44 17.26
CA LEU A 9 29.15 28.25 16.48
C LEU A 9 28.34 28.69 15.26
N VAL A 10 29.02 28.84 14.13
CA VAL A 10 28.40 29.07 12.81
C VAL A 10 27.71 27.77 12.41
N LEU A 11 26.41 27.69 12.63
CA LEU A 11 25.54 26.71 11.99
C LEU A 11 25.38 27.11 10.52
N CYS A 12 26.29 26.61 9.68
CA CYS A 12 26.01 26.42 8.26
C CYS A 12 25.32 25.07 8.12
N GLY A 13 24.00 25.09 7.93
CA GLY A 13 23.20 23.93 7.56
C GLY A 13 22.21 24.35 6.48
N MET A 14 22.50 23.93 5.26
CA MET A 14 21.87 24.35 4.01
C MET A 14 20.33 24.25 4.03
N MET A 15 19.66 25.38 3.77
CA MET A 15 18.29 25.38 3.26
C MET A 15 18.30 24.78 1.85
N MET A 16 17.51 23.73 1.61
CA MET A 16 17.14 23.32 0.25
C MET A 16 15.63 23.20 0.15
N THR A 17 15.05 24.26 -0.42
CA THR A 17 13.71 24.31 -1.00
C THR A 17 13.68 23.50 -2.29
N ALA A 18 12.78 22.53 -2.41
CA ALA A 18 12.47 21.89 -3.68
C ALA A 18 11.11 21.20 -3.70
N CYS A 19 10.02 21.98 -3.66
CA CYS A 19 8.69 21.54 -4.12
C CYS A 19 7.90 22.76 -4.60
N ALA A 20 8.01 23.10 -5.88
CA ALA A 20 7.07 24.01 -6.55
C ALA A 20 7.05 23.69 -8.05
N GLY A 21 6.19 22.75 -8.44
CA GLY A 21 5.67 22.71 -9.80
C GLY A 21 4.67 23.86 -9.94
N LYS A 22 4.96 24.84 -10.79
CA LYS A 22 4.06 25.96 -11.07
C LYS A 22 2.85 25.46 -11.85
N ALA A 23 1.65 25.54 -11.26
CA ALA A 23 0.41 25.60 -12.01
C ALA A 23 0.12 27.08 -12.30
N THR A 24 -0.04 27.42 -13.58
CA THR A 24 -0.43 28.73 -14.07
C THR A 24 -1.91 29.00 -13.76
N GLU A 25 -2.17 30.05 -12.96
CA GLU A 25 -3.49 30.67 -12.79
C GLU A 25 -3.95 31.29 -14.12
N GLN A 26 -5.15 30.92 -14.58
CA GLN A 26 -5.97 31.78 -15.42
C GLN A 26 -7.17 32.25 -14.60
N GLN A 27 -7.27 33.57 -14.47
CA GLN A 27 -8.37 34.30 -13.86
C GLN A 27 -9.67 34.10 -14.64
N ILE A 28 -10.78 33.86 -13.95
CA ILE A 28 -12.11 34.21 -14.45
C ILE A 28 -12.86 34.95 -13.34
N GLU A 29 -13.40 36.10 -13.73
CA GLU A 29 -14.06 37.13 -12.93
C GLU A 29 -15.40 36.69 -12.33
N ASN A 30 -15.68 37.23 -11.15
CA ASN A 30 -16.99 37.26 -10.50
C ASN A 30 -18.05 37.94 -11.38
N THR A 31 -19.24 37.34 -11.48
CA THR A 31 -20.50 38.08 -11.63
C THR A 31 -21.65 37.40 -10.89
N ASP A 32 -22.53 38.24 -10.37
CA ASP A 32 -23.53 38.02 -9.32
C ASP A 32 -24.78 37.17 -9.66
N ASN A 33 -25.38 36.65 -8.58
CA ASN A 33 -26.82 36.49 -8.27
C ASN A 33 -27.79 35.85 -9.28
N VAL A 34 -28.37 34.70 -8.91
CA VAL A 34 -29.81 34.40 -9.08
C VAL A 34 -30.33 33.57 -7.90
N VAL A 35 -31.47 34.01 -7.34
CA VAL A 35 -32.28 33.47 -6.23
C VAL A 35 -33.36 32.52 -6.77
N THR A 36 -33.98 31.72 -5.88
CA THR A 36 -35.25 30.94 -5.92
C THR A 36 -35.06 29.41 -6.05
N GLU A 37 -35.80 28.52 -5.36
CA GLU A 37 -36.90 28.58 -4.38
C GLU A 37 -36.99 27.18 -3.73
N VAL A 38 -37.25 27.08 -2.42
CA VAL A 38 -37.56 25.81 -1.74
C VAL A 38 -39.03 25.84 -1.33
N SER A 39 -39.83 24.93 -1.89
CA SER A 39 -41.23 24.74 -1.51
C SER A 39 -41.37 23.55 -0.57
N THR A 40 -41.79 23.83 0.67
CA THR A 40 -42.26 22.86 1.67
C THR A 40 -43.76 22.62 1.50
N VAL A 41 -44.20 21.36 1.50
CA VAL A 41 -45.63 21.00 1.63
C VAL A 41 -45.83 20.18 2.90
N THR A 42 -46.63 20.74 3.80
CA THR A 42 -47.18 20.15 5.02
C THR A 42 -48.44 19.35 4.68
N ILE A 43 -48.67 18.19 5.31
CA ILE A 43 -50.01 17.56 5.34
C ILE A 43 -50.37 17.19 6.77
N GLU A 44 -51.57 17.65 7.16
CA GLU A 44 -52.22 17.54 8.46
C GLU A 44 -52.75 16.14 8.78
N SER A 45 -52.81 15.88 10.07
CA SER A 45 -53.37 14.73 10.78
C SER A 45 -54.88 14.59 10.63
N ASN A 46 -55.37 13.35 10.53
CA ASN A 46 -56.74 13.02 10.93
C ASN A 46 -56.74 11.69 11.70
N GLU A 47 -57.20 11.73 12.95
CA GLU A 47 -57.32 10.58 13.84
C GLU A 47 -58.57 9.74 13.49
N THR A 48 -58.42 8.42 13.45
CA THR A 48 -59.49 7.52 13.93
C THR A 48 -58.90 6.20 14.41
N SER A 49 -59.18 5.87 15.66
CA SER A 49 -58.65 4.73 16.42
C SER A 49 -59.25 3.38 15.96
N SER A 50 -58.39 2.38 15.75
CA SER A 50 -58.68 0.99 16.13
C SER A 50 -57.39 0.19 16.31
N ASN A 51 -57.16 -0.33 17.52
CA ASN A 51 -56.03 -1.17 17.87
C ASN A 51 -56.19 -2.57 17.26
N VAL A 52 -55.24 -2.98 16.41
CA VAL A 52 -54.93 -4.39 16.16
C VAL A 52 -53.42 -4.55 16.07
N THR A 53 -52.90 -5.35 17.00
CA THR A 53 -51.53 -5.83 17.10
C THR A 53 -51.13 -6.62 15.85
N GLY A 54 -50.04 -6.23 15.18
CA GLY A 54 -49.45 -6.93 14.05
C GLY A 54 -48.02 -6.45 13.84
N ALA A 55 -47.10 -7.38 13.65
CA ALA A 55 -45.65 -7.21 13.65
C ALA A 55 -45.14 -6.15 12.67
N PHE A 56 -44.09 -5.43 13.08
CA PHE A 56 -43.27 -4.63 12.18
C PHE A 56 -42.59 -5.56 11.18
N GLU A 57 -42.84 -5.35 9.90
CA GLU A 57 -42.01 -5.88 8.83
C GLU A 57 -40.65 -5.18 8.90
N GLU A 58 -39.62 -5.95 9.22
CA GLU A 58 -38.22 -5.60 9.04
C GLU A 58 -37.96 -5.31 7.57
N GLY A 59 -37.22 -4.24 7.32
CA GLY A 59 -36.69 -3.90 6.01
C GLY A 59 -35.92 -5.08 5.44
N THR A 60 -36.13 -5.34 4.16
CA THR A 60 -35.42 -6.32 3.37
C THR A 60 -33.91 -6.15 3.51
N GLU A 61 -33.33 -7.03 4.32
CA GLU A 61 -31.91 -7.31 4.42
C GLU A 61 -31.47 -7.91 3.07
N TYR A 62 -30.66 -7.17 2.31
CA TYR A 62 -29.93 -7.74 1.17
C TYR A 62 -28.88 -8.69 1.74
N SER A 63 -29.27 -9.95 1.93
CA SER A 63 -28.34 -11.04 2.18
C SER A 63 -27.74 -11.45 0.84
N ILE A 64 -26.46 -11.14 0.64
CA ILE A 64 -25.67 -11.82 -0.38
C ILE A 64 -25.39 -13.21 0.17
N GLU A 65 -26.10 -14.22 -0.33
CA GLU A 65 -25.77 -15.62 -0.09
C GLU A 65 -24.35 -15.88 -0.62
N GLN A 66 -23.39 -15.96 0.31
CA GLN A 66 -22.03 -16.36 -0.02
C GLN A 66 -22.01 -17.86 -0.34
N ASN A 67 -21.77 -18.17 -1.60
CA ASN A 67 -21.49 -19.53 -2.04
C ASN A 67 -20.03 -19.83 -1.68
N SER A 68 -19.82 -20.64 -0.65
CA SER A 68 -18.51 -20.98 -0.05
C SER A 68 -17.57 -21.81 -0.94
N SER A 69 -17.83 -21.88 -2.25
CA SER A 69 -17.05 -22.65 -3.22
C SER A 69 -16.18 -21.80 -4.17
N ASP A 70 -16.25 -20.47 -4.09
CA ASP A 70 -15.52 -19.52 -4.96
C ASP A 70 -14.48 -18.66 -4.19
N ILE A 71 -13.80 -19.23 -3.19
CA ILE A 71 -12.72 -18.55 -2.46
C ILE A 71 -11.44 -18.61 -3.30
N TYR A 72 -11.33 -17.75 -4.32
CA TYR A 72 -10.19 -17.78 -5.27
C TYR A 72 -8.88 -17.21 -4.74
N TYR A 73 -8.92 -16.48 -3.63
CA TYR A 73 -7.75 -16.05 -2.87
C TYR A 73 -7.94 -16.46 -1.42
N SER A 74 -7.10 -17.37 -0.95
CA SER A 74 -6.82 -17.58 0.47
C SER A 74 -5.59 -16.76 0.83
N PHE A 75 -5.60 -16.09 1.97
CA PHE A 75 -4.45 -15.36 2.47
C PHE A 75 -3.18 -16.24 2.45
N ASN A 76 -2.11 -15.70 1.86
CA ASN A 76 -0.79 -16.32 1.91
C ASN A 76 -0.03 -15.82 3.15
N PRO A 77 0.20 -16.65 4.17
CA PRO A 77 0.99 -16.26 5.34
C PRO A 77 2.50 -16.21 5.06
N HIS A 78 2.93 -16.82 3.96
CA HIS A 78 4.33 -16.97 3.56
C HIS A 78 4.61 -16.13 2.33
N VAL A 79 4.19 -14.86 2.37
CA VAL A 79 4.57 -13.90 1.33
C VAL A 79 6.08 -13.74 1.35
N ASP A 80 6.67 -13.92 0.17
CA ASP A 80 8.06 -13.59 -0.09
C ASP A 80 8.19 -12.76 -1.37
N VAL A 81 9.42 -12.43 -1.73
CA VAL A 81 9.72 -11.67 -2.95
C VAL A 81 10.69 -12.52 -3.77
N PRO A 82 10.21 -13.27 -4.79
CA PRO A 82 11.05 -14.16 -5.59
C PRO A 82 12.29 -13.45 -6.16
N LEU A 83 12.14 -12.20 -6.56
CA LEU A 83 13.22 -11.32 -7.01
C LEU A 83 14.43 -11.25 -6.06
N ILE A 84 14.21 -11.34 -4.75
CA ILE A 84 15.25 -11.19 -3.73
C ILE A 84 15.46 -12.47 -2.90
N HIS A 85 14.73 -13.55 -3.20
CA HIS A 85 14.71 -14.76 -2.38
C HIS A 85 16.12 -15.31 -2.17
N ASP A 86 16.82 -15.58 -3.27
CA ASP A 86 18.20 -16.08 -3.31
C ASP A 86 19.21 -15.16 -2.62
N SER A 87 18.90 -13.87 -2.49
CA SER A 87 19.80 -12.91 -1.83
C SER A 87 19.83 -13.06 -0.31
N TYR A 88 18.76 -13.60 0.29
CA TYR A 88 18.70 -13.92 1.72
C TYR A 88 18.92 -15.41 1.99
N GLY A 89 18.49 -16.27 1.07
CA GLY A 89 18.68 -17.72 1.14
C GLY A 89 17.58 -18.46 1.92
N ASP A 90 17.40 -19.73 1.59
CA ASP A 90 16.29 -20.58 2.07
C ASP A 90 16.19 -20.64 3.59
N ASP A 91 17.32 -20.75 4.32
CA ASP A 91 17.32 -20.83 5.78
C ASP A 91 16.70 -19.58 6.44
N ALA A 92 16.90 -18.40 5.83
CA ALA A 92 16.34 -17.15 6.30
C ALA A 92 14.82 -17.08 6.06
N TRP A 93 14.37 -17.48 4.87
CA TRP A 93 12.96 -17.51 4.52
C TRP A 93 12.20 -18.56 5.33
N ASN A 94 12.75 -19.76 5.48
CA ASN A 94 12.16 -20.80 6.31
C ASN A 94 12.01 -20.34 7.76
N SER A 95 13.04 -19.71 8.34
CA SER A 95 12.95 -19.14 9.70
C SER A 95 11.88 -18.03 9.79
N PHE A 96 11.68 -17.26 8.72
CA PHE A 96 10.64 -16.23 8.66
C PHE A 96 9.24 -16.85 8.55
N TYR A 97 9.07 -17.91 7.76
CA TYR A 97 7.80 -18.64 7.67
C TYR A 97 7.43 -19.31 8.99
N ASP A 98 8.41 -19.93 9.66
CA ASP A 98 8.23 -20.49 11.00
C ASP A 98 7.80 -19.41 12.02
N LEU A 99 8.33 -18.18 11.89
CA LEU A 99 7.87 -17.03 12.68
C LEU A 99 6.42 -16.69 12.37
N CYS A 100 6.04 -16.58 11.09
CA CYS A 100 4.67 -16.27 10.70
C CYS A 100 3.70 -17.31 11.27
N ASP A 101 4.01 -18.60 11.12
CA ASP A 101 3.15 -19.69 11.59
C ASP A 101 3.02 -19.70 13.12
N ALA A 102 4.14 -19.52 13.85
CA ALA A 102 4.10 -19.42 15.31
C ALA A 102 3.20 -18.28 15.79
N VAL A 103 3.25 -17.11 15.15
CA VAL A 103 2.37 -15.99 15.52
C VAL A 103 0.90 -16.30 15.24
N ARG A 104 0.58 -16.92 14.10
CA ARG A 104 -0.80 -17.30 13.73
C ARG A 104 -1.39 -18.35 14.65
N ASP A 105 -0.55 -19.25 15.15
CA ASP A 105 -0.92 -20.31 16.09
C ASP A 105 -0.95 -19.83 17.56
N GLY A 106 -0.44 -18.62 17.84
CA GLY A 106 -0.39 -18.03 19.18
C GLY A 106 0.77 -18.52 20.04
N ASP A 107 1.79 -19.10 19.41
CA ASP A 107 3.02 -19.54 20.04
C ASP A 107 3.97 -18.36 20.30
N ASP A 108 4.98 -18.55 21.16
CA ASP A 108 6.03 -17.54 21.44
C ASP A 108 7.42 -17.97 20.97
N GLY A 109 7.55 -19.14 20.36
CA GLY A 109 8.82 -19.70 19.93
C GLY A 109 8.72 -20.28 18.54
N PHE A 110 9.74 -20.03 17.71
CA PHE A 110 9.85 -20.62 16.37
C PHE A 110 11.28 -21.09 16.11
N ALA A 111 11.43 -22.09 15.24
CA ALA A 111 12.75 -22.56 14.84
C ALA A 111 13.47 -21.45 14.06
N CYS A 112 14.70 -21.14 14.43
CA CYS A 112 15.46 -20.08 13.77
C CYS A 112 16.93 -20.48 13.64
N ALA A 113 17.50 -20.24 12.45
CA ALA A 113 18.84 -20.71 12.11
C ALA A 113 19.93 -20.14 13.03
N ASP A 114 19.92 -18.82 13.26
CA ASP A 114 20.85 -18.12 14.15
C ASP A 114 20.31 -16.73 14.58
N GLU A 115 21.03 -16.06 15.48
CA GLU A 115 20.64 -14.74 15.98
C GLU A 115 20.60 -13.66 14.88
N ASP A 116 21.50 -13.70 13.89
CA ASP A 116 21.51 -12.76 12.76
C ASP A 116 20.23 -12.93 11.91
N THR A 117 19.80 -14.19 11.71
CA THR A 117 18.57 -14.56 10.99
C THR A 117 17.33 -14.18 11.80
N PHE A 118 17.33 -14.39 13.12
CA PHE A 118 16.25 -13.96 14.00
C PHE A 118 15.98 -12.46 13.88
N ARG A 119 17.04 -11.63 13.89
CA ARG A 119 16.90 -10.17 13.73
C ARG A 119 16.38 -9.80 12.34
N LEU A 120 16.81 -10.52 11.30
CA LEU A 120 16.26 -10.36 9.96
C LEU A 120 14.75 -10.68 9.93
N CYS A 121 14.31 -11.79 10.52
CA CYS A 121 12.90 -12.17 10.53
C CYS A 121 12.03 -11.08 11.17
N LEU A 122 12.47 -10.52 12.30
CA LEU A 122 11.78 -9.40 12.95
C LEU A 122 11.70 -8.15 12.07
N ASP A 123 12.78 -7.80 11.37
CA ASP A 123 12.80 -6.66 10.43
C ASP A 123 11.87 -6.89 9.23
N MET A 124 11.76 -8.14 8.75
CA MET A 124 10.95 -8.54 7.61
C MET A 124 9.44 -8.46 7.87
N MET A 125 9.00 -8.63 9.12
CA MET A 125 7.58 -8.60 9.49
C MET A 125 6.88 -7.34 8.99
N ARG A 126 7.52 -6.16 9.06
CA ARG A 126 6.93 -4.89 8.61
C ARG A 126 6.50 -4.90 7.14
N ALA A 127 7.16 -5.70 6.30
CA ALA A 127 6.88 -5.76 4.86
C ALA A 127 6.10 -7.01 4.44
N PHE A 128 6.31 -8.14 5.12
CA PHE A 128 5.81 -9.44 4.67
C PHE A 128 4.88 -10.14 5.66
N PHE A 129 4.79 -9.65 6.90
CA PHE A 129 3.82 -10.12 7.90
C PHE A 129 3.30 -8.94 8.76
N PRO A 130 2.66 -7.95 8.14
CA PRO A 130 2.41 -6.66 8.78
C PRO A 130 1.23 -6.64 9.75
N GLY A 131 0.31 -7.61 9.72
CA GLY A 131 -0.89 -7.61 10.55
C GLY A 131 -0.58 -7.69 12.05
N ALA A 132 0.36 -8.57 12.43
CA ALA A 132 0.81 -8.76 13.80
C ALA A 132 1.99 -7.87 14.21
N TYR A 133 2.75 -7.34 13.24
CA TYR A 133 4.00 -6.59 13.48
C TYR A 133 3.90 -5.51 14.59
N PRO A 134 2.86 -4.64 14.64
CA PRO A 134 2.77 -3.60 15.67
C PRO A 134 2.66 -4.12 17.10
N TYR A 135 2.35 -5.41 17.27
CA TYR A 135 2.12 -6.05 18.55
C TYR A 135 3.30 -6.89 19.03
N ILE A 136 4.42 -6.86 18.31
CA ILE A 136 5.66 -7.55 18.71
C ILE A 136 6.62 -6.57 19.39
N ASP A 137 7.11 -6.95 20.57
CA ASP A 137 8.17 -6.24 21.27
C ASP A 137 9.53 -6.63 20.70
N LEU A 138 9.98 -5.89 19.69
CA LEU A 138 11.25 -6.14 19.00
C LEU A 138 12.48 -6.06 19.94
N ASN A 139 12.39 -5.29 21.03
CA ASN A 139 13.51 -5.07 21.94
C ASN A 139 13.67 -6.20 22.95
N ASN A 140 12.55 -6.77 23.41
CA ASN A 140 12.55 -7.86 24.37
C ASN A 140 12.49 -9.25 23.72
N SER A 141 12.14 -9.35 22.44
CA SER A 141 12.26 -10.58 21.65
C SER A 141 13.73 -10.98 21.49
N TYR A 142 14.04 -12.27 21.66
CA TYR A 142 15.41 -12.77 21.78
C TYR A 142 15.60 -14.15 21.13
N PHE A 143 16.86 -14.50 20.86
CA PHE A 143 17.24 -15.80 20.33
C PHE A 143 17.97 -16.62 21.39
N SER A 144 17.64 -17.91 21.53
CA SER A 144 18.40 -18.85 22.36
C SER A 144 18.29 -20.27 21.81
N ASP A 145 19.43 -20.96 21.72
CA ASP A 145 19.52 -22.40 21.43
C ASP A 145 18.76 -22.85 20.15
N GLY A 146 18.81 -22.06 19.08
CA GLY A 146 18.14 -22.37 17.81
C GLY A 146 16.66 -22.02 17.76
N ILE A 147 16.15 -21.32 18.79
CA ILE A 147 14.77 -20.86 18.88
C ILE A 147 14.75 -19.32 18.93
N GLY A 148 13.94 -18.72 18.07
CA GLY A 148 13.56 -17.31 18.16
C GLY A 148 12.34 -17.18 19.08
N TYR A 149 12.44 -16.34 20.11
CA TYR A 149 11.37 -16.07 21.06
C TYR A 149 10.74 -14.70 20.82
N ILE A 150 9.43 -14.69 20.62
CA ILE A 150 8.62 -13.51 20.34
C ILE A 150 7.98 -13.04 21.64
N VAL A 151 8.21 -11.78 21.99
CA VAL A 151 7.52 -11.12 23.10
C VAL A 151 6.39 -10.27 22.53
N TYR A 152 5.18 -10.47 23.03
CA TYR A 152 4.00 -9.73 22.58
C TYR A 152 3.71 -8.53 23.48
N LEU A 153 3.31 -7.41 22.89
CA LEU A 153 2.95 -6.16 23.59
C LEU A 153 1.53 -6.20 24.17
N ILE A 154 0.69 -7.10 23.65
CA ILE A 154 -0.68 -7.38 24.11
C ILE A 154 -0.85 -8.90 24.30
N PRO A 155 -1.94 -9.39 24.91
CA PRO A 155 -2.18 -10.82 25.06
C PRO A 155 -2.11 -11.57 23.71
N LYS A 156 -1.47 -12.75 23.69
CA LYS A 156 -1.20 -13.51 22.45
C LYS A 156 -2.47 -13.80 21.65
N ASN A 157 -3.56 -14.15 22.34
CA ASN A 157 -4.85 -14.41 21.72
C ASN A 157 -5.41 -13.17 21.00
N GLU A 158 -5.15 -11.96 21.53
CA GLU A 158 -5.54 -10.72 20.86
C GLU A 158 -4.66 -10.45 19.62
N VAL A 159 -3.38 -10.80 19.64
CA VAL A 159 -2.50 -10.71 18.46
C VAL A 159 -2.97 -11.63 17.34
N VAL A 160 -3.32 -12.88 17.68
CA VAL A 160 -3.90 -13.84 16.72
C VAL A 160 -5.20 -13.30 16.11
N GLU A 161 -6.05 -12.69 16.92
CA GLU A 161 -7.31 -12.09 16.45
C GLU A 161 -7.05 -10.89 15.53
N LYS A 162 -6.10 -10.02 15.87
CA LYS A 162 -5.69 -8.87 15.06
C LYS A 162 -5.01 -9.26 13.75
N GLU A 163 -4.24 -10.34 13.73
CA GLU A 163 -3.70 -10.92 12.49
C GLU A 163 -4.84 -11.42 11.62
N ARG A 164 -5.77 -12.23 12.16
CA ARG A 164 -6.93 -12.71 11.40
C ARG A 164 -7.81 -11.59 10.83
N GLU A 165 -8.03 -10.52 11.59
CA GLU A 165 -8.72 -9.33 11.09
C GLU A 165 -8.02 -8.74 9.86
N PHE A 166 -6.68 -8.66 9.90
CA PHE A 166 -5.88 -8.17 8.79
C PHE A 166 -5.91 -9.13 7.59
N GLU A 167 -5.76 -10.43 7.81
CA GLU A 167 -5.87 -11.47 6.76
C GLU A 167 -7.21 -11.37 6.03
N GLN A 168 -8.31 -11.23 6.79
CA GLN A 168 -9.65 -11.13 6.22
C GLN A 168 -9.82 -9.87 5.37
N GLU A 169 -9.26 -8.73 5.78
CA GLU A 169 -9.36 -7.49 4.99
C GLU A 169 -8.53 -7.57 3.69
N VAL A 170 -7.36 -8.20 3.73
CA VAL A 170 -6.56 -8.50 2.53
C VAL A 170 -7.37 -9.34 1.55
N GLU A 171 -7.98 -10.43 2.04
CA GLU A 171 -8.82 -11.28 1.22
C GLU A 171 -10.03 -10.53 0.65
N ASN A 172 -10.69 -9.68 1.45
CA ASN A 172 -11.84 -8.89 1.00
C ASN A 172 -11.44 -7.98 -0.17
N ILE A 173 -10.32 -7.25 -0.05
CA ILE A 173 -9.80 -6.39 -1.12
C ILE A 173 -9.51 -7.20 -2.38
N LEU A 174 -8.83 -8.33 -2.26
CA LEU A 174 -8.48 -9.17 -3.41
C LEU A 174 -9.73 -9.74 -4.10
N ARG A 175 -10.72 -10.18 -3.33
CA ARG A 175 -12.01 -10.66 -3.89
C ARG A 175 -12.77 -9.56 -4.62
N GLU A 176 -12.66 -8.32 -4.16
CA GLU A 176 -13.40 -7.18 -4.73
C GLU A 176 -12.84 -6.76 -6.10
N CYS A 177 -11.52 -6.82 -6.29
CA CYS A 177 -10.89 -6.24 -7.49
C CYS A 177 -10.12 -7.24 -8.37
N VAL A 178 -9.77 -8.43 -7.87
CA VAL A 178 -8.96 -9.40 -8.62
C VAL A 178 -9.76 -10.68 -8.87
N THR A 179 -9.69 -11.20 -10.10
CA THR A 179 -10.24 -12.52 -10.44
C THR A 179 -9.13 -13.54 -10.67
N LYS A 180 -9.43 -14.82 -10.44
CA LYS A 180 -8.46 -15.93 -10.55
C LYS A 180 -7.79 -16.03 -11.93
N ASP A 181 -8.51 -15.63 -12.97
CA ASP A 181 -8.13 -15.79 -14.37
C ASP A 181 -7.36 -14.57 -14.88
N TYR A 182 -7.18 -13.54 -14.04
CA TYR A 182 -6.34 -12.39 -14.36
C TYR A 182 -4.89 -12.82 -14.50
N THR A 183 -4.29 -12.41 -15.61
CA THR A 183 -2.85 -12.30 -15.84
C THR A 183 -2.23 -11.30 -14.88
N ASP A 184 -0.90 -11.33 -14.75
CA ASP A 184 -0.19 -10.41 -13.86
C ASP A 184 -0.37 -8.94 -14.27
N VAL A 185 -0.49 -8.65 -15.57
CA VAL A 185 -0.80 -7.30 -16.08
C VAL A 185 -2.17 -6.84 -15.59
N GLU A 186 -3.20 -7.69 -15.72
CA GLU A 186 -4.57 -7.39 -15.30
C GLU A 186 -4.66 -7.19 -13.77
N LYS A 187 -3.98 -8.04 -12.98
CA LYS A 187 -3.85 -7.86 -11.53
C LYS A 187 -3.23 -6.51 -11.18
N CYS A 188 -2.16 -6.10 -11.88
CA CYS A 188 -1.53 -4.80 -11.69
C CYS A 188 -2.50 -3.65 -11.97
N PHE A 189 -3.24 -3.66 -13.08
CA PHE A 189 -4.23 -2.62 -13.38
C PHE A 189 -5.36 -2.61 -12.36
N ALA A 190 -5.94 -3.76 -12.04
CA ALA A 190 -7.06 -3.87 -11.13
C ALA A 190 -6.73 -3.34 -9.74
N LEU A 191 -5.60 -3.74 -9.17
CA LEU A 191 -5.17 -3.26 -7.86
C LEU A 191 -4.77 -1.77 -7.88
N TYR A 192 -4.20 -1.29 -9.00
CA TYR A 192 -3.81 0.11 -9.13
C TYR A 192 -5.05 1.01 -9.18
N ASP A 193 -6.05 0.60 -9.95
CA ASP A 193 -7.35 1.27 -10.03
C ASP A 193 -8.10 1.20 -8.70
N TYR A 194 -8.10 0.04 -8.04
CA TYR A 194 -8.70 -0.13 -6.71
C TYR A 194 -8.13 0.85 -5.70
N ILE A 195 -6.81 0.94 -5.58
CA ILE A 195 -6.16 1.87 -4.66
C ILE A 195 -6.47 3.31 -5.04
N ALA A 196 -6.40 3.67 -6.33
CA ALA A 196 -6.70 5.02 -6.77
C ALA A 196 -8.13 5.48 -6.45
N ARG A 197 -9.10 4.56 -6.47
CA ARG A 197 -10.51 4.86 -6.20
C ARG A 197 -10.88 4.82 -4.73
N ASN A 198 -10.22 3.96 -3.94
CA ASN A 198 -10.66 3.65 -2.58
C ASN A 198 -9.75 4.21 -1.48
N TYR A 199 -8.53 4.65 -1.81
CA TYR A 199 -7.58 5.12 -0.81
C TYR A 199 -7.48 6.65 -0.80
N GLY A 200 -7.41 7.23 0.40
CA GLY A 200 -7.18 8.64 0.64
C GLY A 200 -5.71 8.95 0.96
N ILE A 201 -5.21 10.10 0.53
CA ILE A 201 -3.90 10.58 1.00
C ILE A 201 -4.09 11.20 2.39
N ASP A 202 -3.28 10.73 3.34
CA ASP A 202 -3.15 11.34 4.66
C ASP A 202 -2.29 12.61 4.54
N TRP A 203 -2.94 13.76 4.33
CA TRP A 203 -2.25 15.02 4.07
C TRP A 203 -1.50 15.57 5.29
N GLU A 204 -1.96 15.25 6.50
CA GLU A 204 -1.27 15.66 7.74
C GLU A 204 0.05 14.88 7.86
N GLU A 205 0.02 13.57 7.63
CA GLU A 205 1.22 12.76 7.55
C GLU A 205 2.12 13.15 6.37
N ASP A 206 1.55 13.47 5.19
CA ASP A 206 2.33 13.94 4.03
C ASP A 206 3.08 15.22 4.34
N ASP A 207 2.44 16.18 5.01
CA ASP A 207 3.08 17.44 5.36
C ASP A 207 4.23 17.23 6.35
N VAL A 208 4.13 16.27 7.27
CA VAL A 208 5.25 15.87 8.15
C VAL A 208 6.36 15.19 7.36
N VAL A 209 6.04 14.20 6.52
CA VAL A 209 7.02 13.41 5.75
C VAL A 209 7.73 14.26 4.71
N THR A 210 7.04 15.23 4.12
CA THR A 210 7.61 16.20 3.16
C THR A 210 8.28 17.40 3.82
N GLY A 211 8.27 17.48 5.16
CA GLY A 211 8.93 18.52 5.94
C GLY A 211 8.24 19.89 5.86
N LYS A 212 6.95 19.93 5.50
CA LYS A 212 6.10 21.12 5.56
C LYS A 212 5.52 21.34 6.96
N ALA A 213 5.44 20.30 7.79
CA ALA A 213 5.02 20.34 9.18
C ALA A 213 6.04 19.66 10.11
N GLU A 214 6.06 20.04 11.39
CA GLU A 214 6.85 19.35 12.41
C GLU A 214 6.08 18.13 12.94
N PHE A 215 6.81 17.07 13.26
CA PHE A 215 6.24 15.88 13.91
C PHE A 215 5.71 16.26 15.29
N SER A 216 4.41 16.12 15.53
CA SER A 216 3.84 16.25 16.87
C SER A 216 3.68 14.88 17.53
N GLU A 217 3.75 14.84 18.86
CA GLU A 217 3.65 13.59 19.61
C GLU A 217 2.27 12.92 19.50
N ASP A 218 1.26 13.71 19.10
CA ASP A 218 -0.11 13.26 18.82
C ASP A 218 -0.25 12.50 17.49
N HIS A 219 0.75 12.58 16.59
CA HIS A 219 0.78 11.82 15.32
C HIS A 219 1.34 10.40 15.47
N LYS A 220 1.60 9.94 16.71
CA LYS A 220 1.94 8.54 16.97
C LYS A 220 0.67 7.69 16.79
N SER A 221 0.32 7.34 15.55
CA SER A 221 -0.63 6.26 15.35
C SER A 221 -0.01 4.96 15.88
N GLU A 222 -0.75 4.24 16.72
CA GLU A 222 -0.34 2.90 17.21
C GLU A 222 -0.21 1.88 16.06
N ASP A 223 -0.81 2.20 14.90
CA ASP A 223 -0.75 1.43 13.67
C ASP A 223 0.07 2.18 12.61
N VAL A 224 1.07 1.53 12.00
CA VAL A 224 1.99 2.14 11.03
C VAL A 224 2.25 1.23 9.84
N GLY A 225 2.50 1.81 8.66
CA GLY A 225 2.88 1.05 7.46
C GLY A 225 1.73 0.27 6.82
N ILE A 226 2.04 -0.91 6.28
CA ILE A 226 1.12 -1.67 5.42
C ILE A 226 -0.21 -1.99 6.12
N ARG A 227 -0.16 -2.34 7.42
CA ARG A 227 -1.35 -2.59 8.23
C ARG A 227 -2.25 -1.35 8.29
N LYS A 228 -1.74 -0.19 8.74
CA LYS A 228 -2.47 1.09 8.72
C LYS A 228 -3.10 1.33 7.35
N GLY A 229 -2.31 1.21 6.28
CA GLY A 229 -2.76 1.43 4.91
C GLY A 229 -3.97 0.57 4.54
N ILE A 230 -3.91 -0.74 4.80
CA ILE A 230 -5.00 -1.67 4.49
C ILE A 230 -6.21 -1.42 5.38
N MET A 231 -6.02 -1.32 6.70
CA MET A 231 -7.12 -1.23 7.66
C MET A 231 -7.86 0.11 7.63
N THR A 232 -7.18 1.19 7.20
CA THR A 232 -7.77 2.54 7.17
C THR A 232 -8.04 3.07 5.77
N ARG A 233 -7.49 2.40 4.73
CA ARG A 233 -7.51 2.87 3.33
C ARG A 233 -6.96 4.29 3.19
N SER A 234 -5.95 4.62 4.00
CA SER A 234 -5.35 5.94 4.05
C SER A 234 -3.86 5.86 4.39
N GLY A 235 -3.09 6.82 3.89
CA GLY A 235 -1.67 6.96 4.22
C GLY A 235 -0.91 7.83 3.24
N VAL A 236 0.42 7.68 3.24
CA VAL A 236 1.31 8.41 2.33
C VAL A 236 2.04 7.45 1.40
N CYS A 237 3.11 7.91 0.75
CA CYS A 237 3.85 7.10 -0.21
C CYS A 237 4.34 5.74 0.32
N ALA A 238 4.66 5.64 1.61
CA ALA A 238 5.10 4.39 2.21
C ALA A 238 3.98 3.37 2.35
N GLU A 239 2.80 3.79 2.78
CA GLU A 239 1.60 2.96 2.92
C GLU A 239 1.11 2.55 1.54
N PHE A 240 0.91 3.50 0.61
CA PHE A 240 0.43 3.20 -0.74
C PHE A 240 1.33 2.22 -1.50
N SER A 241 2.65 2.45 -1.49
CA SER A 241 3.60 1.54 -2.12
C SER A 241 3.67 0.19 -1.41
N GLY A 242 3.60 0.18 -0.08
CA GLY A 242 3.60 -1.04 0.72
C GLY A 242 2.35 -1.89 0.48
N VAL A 243 1.17 -1.28 0.56
CA VAL A 243 -0.14 -1.93 0.29
C VAL A 243 -0.16 -2.51 -1.12
N TYR A 244 0.16 -1.70 -2.14
CA TYR A 244 0.12 -2.18 -3.53
C TYR A 244 1.08 -3.35 -3.75
N THR A 245 2.31 -3.25 -3.22
CA THR A 245 3.30 -4.34 -3.28
C THR A 245 2.78 -5.60 -2.57
N TYR A 246 2.24 -5.44 -1.36
CA TYR A 246 1.77 -6.56 -0.54
C TYR A 246 0.59 -7.29 -1.20
N LEU A 247 -0.39 -6.55 -1.72
CA LEU A 247 -1.54 -7.14 -2.41
C LEU A 247 -1.12 -7.85 -3.71
N LEU A 248 -0.15 -7.31 -4.44
CA LEU A 248 0.42 -7.97 -5.62
C LEU A 248 1.08 -9.31 -5.25
N LEU A 249 1.90 -9.33 -4.20
CA LEU A 249 2.53 -10.55 -3.73
C LEU A 249 1.49 -11.58 -3.25
N GLN A 250 0.44 -11.14 -2.55
CA GLN A 250 -0.66 -12.00 -2.12
C GLN A 250 -1.42 -12.65 -3.28
N CYS A 251 -1.50 -11.99 -4.44
CA CYS A 251 -2.10 -12.56 -5.65
C CYS A 251 -1.08 -13.14 -6.65
N GLY A 252 0.17 -13.35 -6.19
CA GLY A 252 1.22 -14.07 -6.92
C GLY A 252 2.01 -13.26 -7.93
N VAL A 253 1.89 -11.93 -7.95
CA VAL A 253 2.68 -11.04 -8.80
C VAL A 253 3.96 -10.63 -8.08
N ASP A 254 5.11 -10.93 -8.68
CA ASP A 254 6.43 -10.60 -8.13
C ASP A 254 6.62 -9.08 -8.05
N ALA A 255 6.72 -8.56 -6.82
CA ALA A 255 6.79 -7.14 -6.56
C ALA A 255 7.67 -6.82 -5.35
N MET A 256 8.25 -5.62 -5.32
CA MET A 256 8.93 -5.08 -4.13
C MET A 256 8.81 -3.56 -4.04
N THR A 257 8.99 -3.03 -2.84
CA THR A 257 9.06 -1.58 -2.65
C THR A 257 10.41 -1.02 -3.11
N TYR A 258 10.39 0.09 -3.84
CA TYR A 258 11.53 0.91 -4.21
C TYR A 258 11.41 2.29 -3.57
N GLY A 259 12.55 2.99 -3.50
CA GLY A 259 12.57 4.35 -2.95
C GLY A 259 13.71 5.21 -3.46
N ALA A 260 13.53 6.51 -3.22
CA ALA A 260 14.53 7.55 -3.37
C ALA A 260 14.08 8.81 -2.63
N ASN A 261 15.00 9.44 -1.89
CA ASN A 261 14.79 10.75 -1.26
C ASN A 261 13.48 10.87 -0.43
N GLY A 262 13.18 9.86 0.37
CA GLY A 262 11.97 9.84 1.21
C GLY A 262 10.69 9.42 0.49
N HIS A 263 10.67 9.36 -0.85
CA HIS A 263 9.54 8.82 -1.61
C HIS A 263 9.67 7.31 -1.83
N ARG A 264 8.54 6.60 -1.79
CA ARG A 264 8.45 5.15 -2.01
C ARG A 264 7.41 4.82 -3.07
N TRP A 265 7.67 3.77 -3.83
CA TRP A 265 6.80 3.25 -4.90
C TRP A 265 7.05 1.75 -5.07
N SER A 266 6.35 1.10 -5.99
CA SER A 266 6.49 -0.34 -6.24
C SER A 266 7.32 -0.63 -7.48
N TYR A 267 7.94 -1.79 -7.48
CA TYR A 267 8.66 -2.36 -8.61
C TYR A 267 8.12 -3.75 -8.85
N VAL A 268 7.70 -4.04 -10.06
CA VAL A 268 7.01 -5.28 -10.40
C VAL A 268 7.76 -5.99 -11.52
N ARG A 269 7.68 -7.32 -11.53
CA ARG A 269 8.17 -8.15 -12.63
C ARG A 269 7.00 -8.90 -13.25
N ILE A 270 6.84 -8.74 -14.55
CA ILE A 270 5.77 -9.34 -15.35
C ILE A 270 6.40 -9.99 -16.57
N ASN A 271 6.20 -11.29 -16.73
CA ASN A 271 6.73 -12.06 -17.86
C ASN A 271 8.24 -11.82 -18.12
N GLY A 272 9.01 -11.72 -17.03
CA GLY A 272 10.46 -11.47 -17.07
C GLY A 272 10.88 -10.03 -17.35
N ASN A 273 9.94 -9.10 -17.56
CA ASN A 273 10.21 -7.67 -17.71
C ASN A 273 9.89 -6.94 -16.41
N GLU A 274 10.61 -5.88 -16.13
CA GLU A 274 10.51 -5.18 -14.85
C GLU A 274 10.04 -3.73 -15.05
N TYR A 275 9.28 -3.21 -14.10
CA TYR A 275 8.67 -1.88 -14.20
C TYR A 275 8.53 -1.19 -12.85
N HIS A 276 8.57 0.14 -12.83
CA HIS A 276 8.21 0.94 -11.67
C HIS A 276 6.74 1.36 -11.72
N ILE A 277 6.02 1.25 -10.61
CA ILE A 277 4.62 1.68 -10.47
C ILE A 277 4.49 2.56 -9.23
N ASP A 278 3.95 3.76 -9.39
CA ASP A 278 3.69 4.70 -8.29
C ASP A 278 2.19 4.82 -8.03
N PRO A 279 1.63 4.09 -7.04
CA PRO A 279 0.22 4.20 -6.68
C PRO A 279 -0.13 5.55 -6.08
N THR A 280 0.80 6.19 -5.35
CA THR A 280 0.53 7.47 -4.67
C THR A 280 0.31 8.61 -5.66
N TRP A 281 1.17 8.71 -6.67
CA TRP A 281 1.00 9.72 -7.72
C TRP A 281 -0.03 9.29 -8.79
N GLY A 282 -0.41 8.01 -8.80
CA GLY A 282 -1.53 7.49 -9.56
C GLY A 282 -2.89 7.92 -9.02
N THR A 283 -3.00 8.03 -7.70
CA THR A 283 -4.23 8.46 -7.02
C THR A 283 -4.42 9.97 -7.16
N THR A 284 -5.45 10.38 -7.91
CA THR A 284 -5.83 11.79 -8.03
C THR A 284 -6.79 12.22 -6.92
N LYS A 285 -6.93 13.54 -6.69
CA LYS A 285 -7.96 14.09 -5.78
C LYS A 285 -9.40 13.71 -6.15
N ASN A 286 -9.63 13.34 -7.41
CA ASN A 286 -10.93 12.94 -7.91
C ASN A 286 -11.13 11.41 -7.86
N HIS A 287 -10.24 10.68 -7.17
CA HIS A 287 -10.29 9.22 -7.05
C HIS A 287 -10.29 8.52 -8.42
N THR A 288 -9.48 9.02 -9.34
CA THR A 288 -9.23 8.38 -10.64
C THR A 288 -7.81 7.83 -10.71
N ALA A 289 -7.63 6.76 -11.47
CA ALA A 289 -6.33 6.11 -11.69
C ALA A 289 -5.56 6.79 -12.83
N ASN A 290 -4.63 7.67 -12.48
CA ASN A 290 -3.73 8.31 -13.44
C ASN A 290 -2.61 7.36 -13.85
N LEU A 291 -2.47 7.11 -15.16
CA LEU A 291 -1.51 6.14 -15.72
C LEU A 291 -0.12 6.74 -16.03
N THR A 292 0.13 8.00 -15.67
CA THR A 292 1.44 8.65 -15.89
C THR A 292 2.58 7.92 -15.20
N TYR A 293 2.32 7.30 -14.04
CA TYR A 293 3.34 6.64 -13.24
C TYR A 293 3.15 5.11 -13.16
N PHE A 294 2.40 4.55 -14.10
CA PHE A 294 2.15 3.12 -14.20
C PHE A 294 3.13 2.46 -15.18
N MET A 295 3.78 1.37 -14.80
CA MET A 295 4.72 0.59 -15.62
C MET A 295 5.84 1.43 -16.27
N MET A 296 6.57 2.19 -15.47
CA MET A 296 7.67 3.05 -15.92
C MET A 296 8.99 2.30 -16.07
N THR A 297 9.78 2.71 -17.04
CA THR A 297 11.18 2.31 -17.14
C THR A 297 12.03 3.00 -16.07
N ASP A 298 13.22 2.46 -15.84
CA ASP A 298 14.31 3.06 -15.09
C ASP A 298 14.62 4.49 -15.55
N ALA A 299 14.66 4.70 -16.87
CA ALA A 299 14.99 5.98 -17.47
C ALA A 299 13.93 7.05 -17.14
N GLU A 300 12.65 6.69 -17.30
CA GLU A 300 11.53 7.56 -16.96
C GLU A 300 11.53 7.89 -15.45
N ARG A 301 11.63 6.87 -14.59
CA ARG A 301 11.58 7.06 -13.14
C ARG A 301 12.74 7.93 -12.64
N LYS A 302 13.95 7.71 -13.17
CA LYS A 302 15.13 8.54 -12.83
C LYS A 302 15.00 9.97 -13.34
N ALA A 303 14.37 10.19 -14.51
CA ALA A 303 14.13 11.53 -15.02
C ALA A 303 13.18 12.34 -14.13
N ASN A 304 12.18 11.69 -13.52
CA ASN A 304 11.23 12.36 -12.63
C ASN A 304 11.84 12.69 -11.25
N ILE A 305 12.60 11.76 -10.67
CA ILE A 305 13.13 11.92 -9.31
C ILE A 305 14.52 12.58 -9.29
N LYS A 306 15.29 12.53 -10.39
CA LYS A 306 16.66 13.07 -10.54
C LYS A 306 17.64 12.62 -9.45
N LYS A 307 17.48 11.39 -8.94
CA LYS A 307 18.34 10.79 -7.90
C LYS A 307 18.55 9.30 -8.15
N ARG A 308 19.47 8.71 -7.38
CA ARG A 308 19.66 7.27 -7.32
C ARG A 308 18.43 6.63 -6.67
N ILE A 309 17.86 5.66 -7.38
CA ILE A 309 16.76 4.81 -6.90
C ILE A 309 17.33 3.51 -6.33
N PHE A 310 16.63 2.88 -5.38
CA PHE A 310 17.07 1.64 -4.76
C PHE A 310 15.87 0.82 -4.27
N PRO A 311 15.97 -0.52 -4.29
CA PRO A 311 14.99 -1.39 -3.65
C PRO A 311 15.06 -1.25 -2.12
N LEU A 312 13.94 -1.49 -1.45
CA LEU A 312 13.93 -1.75 -0.01
C LEU A 312 14.68 -3.05 0.25
N LYS A 313 15.74 -2.98 1.07
CA LYS A 313 16.54 -4.13 1.48
C LYS A 313 16.64 -4.16 3.00
N PHE A 314 16.59 -5.36 3.56
CA PHE A 314 16.84 -5.61 4.97
C PHE A 314 18.33 -5.84 5.19
N ARG A 315 18.82 -5.36 6.33
CA ARG A 315 20.23 -5.55 6.67
C ARG A 315 20.42 -6.98 7.13
N TYR A 316 21.22 -7.74 6.40
CA TYR A 316 21.52 -9.12 6.75
C TYR A 316 22.97 -9.46 6.47
N LYS A 317 23.59 -10.20 7.39
CA LYS A 317 25.01 -10.53 7.34
C LYS A 317 25.35 -11.48 6.19
N TYR A 318 24.46 -12.41 5.87
CA TYR A 318 24.65 -13.37 4.78
C TYR A 318 24.03 -12.88 3.46
N PHE A 319 23.60 -11.61 3.40
CA PHE A 319 23.03 -11.03 2.20
C PHE A 319 24.01 -11.14 1.03
N ASN A 320 23.61 -11.85 -0.01
CA ASN A 320 24.37 -12.01 -1.24
C ASN A 320 23.71 -11.21 -2.36
N ASN A 321 24.34 -10.13 -2.84
CA ASN A 321 23.77 -9.33 -3.91
C ASN A 321 23.93 -10.03 -5.27
N CYS A 322 23.07 -11.01 -5.55
CA CYS A 322 23.01 -11.70 -6.84
C CYS A 322 22.11 -10.99 -7.88
N MET A 323 21.45 -9.90 -7.49
CA MET A 323 20.42 -9.25 -8.29
C MET A 323 20.94 -8.18 -9.24
N SER A 324 20.38 -8.18 -10.45
CA SER A 324 20.41 -7.07 -11.39
C SER A 324 18.98 -6.63 -11.67
N TYR A 325 18.73 -5.33 -11.54
CA TYR A 325 17.43 -4.71 -11.84
C TYR A 325 17.57 -3.85 -13.09
N SER A 326 16.63 -3.99 -14.01
CA SER A 326 16.65 -3.37 -15.33
C SER A 326 15.24 -3.23 -15.89
N ALA A 327 14.56 -2.15 -15.50
CA ALA A 327 13.29 -1.79 -16.10
C ALA A 327 13.51 -0.99 -17.39
N VAL A 328 13.54 -1.66 -18.54
CA VAL A 328 13.87 -1.04 -19.84
C VAL A 328 12.79 -1.22 -20.91
N ASP A 329 11.72 -1.93 -20.58
CA ASP A 329 10.64 -2.21 -21.52
C ASP A 329 9.66 -1.03 -21.60
N GLU A 330 9.51 -0.48 -22.80
CA GLU A 330 8.74 0.73 -23.08
C GLU A 330 7.29 0.45 -23.53
N ARG A 331 6.83 -0.82 -23.55
CA ARG A 331 5.52 -1.19 -24.13
C ARG A 331 4.32 -0.45 -23.52
N PHE A 332 4.43 0.01 -22.27
CA PHE A 332 3.38 0.74 -21.55
C PHE A 332 3.51 2.26 -21.64
N GLN A 333 4.54 2.79 -22.32
CA GLN A 333 4.78 4.23 -22.43
C GLN A 333 3.63 4.99 -23.13
N VAL A 334 2.83 4.31 -23.95
CA VAL A 334 1.66 4.90 -24.61
C VAL A 334 0.56 5.33 -23.63
N LEU A 335 0.57 4.81 -22.40
CA LEU A 335 -0.42 5.12 -21.36
C LEU A 335 -0.12 6.43 -20.61
N ARG A 336 1.06 7.04 -20.81
CA ARG A 336 1.51 8.22 -20.06
C ARG A 336 0.54 9.40 -20.26
N GLY A 337 0.17 10.05 -19.17
CA GLY A 337 -0.81 11.14 -19.18
C GLY A 337 -2.26 10.67 -19.26
N GLY A 338 -2.50 9.37 -19.43
CA GLY A 338 -3.84 8.80 -19.50
C GLY A 338 -4.50 8.64 -18.13
N THR A 339 -5.81 8.46 -18.12
CA THR A 339 -6.59 8.03 -16.95
C THR A 339 -7.26 6.71 -17.26
N PHE A 340 -7.02 5.68 -16.45
CA PHE A 340 -7.65 4.36 -16.64
C PHE A 340 -9.17 4.45 -16.50
N LEU A 341 -9.89 3.76 -17.40
CA LEU A 341 -11.35 3.72 -17.39
C LEU A 341 -11.85 2.32 -17.05
N SER A 342 -11.39 1.31 -17.79
CA SER A 342 -11.80 -0.09 -17.64
C SER A 342 -10.85 -1.01 -18.40
N MET A 343 -11.02 -2.32 -18.21
CA MET A 343 -10.35 -3.34 -19.01
C MET A 343 -11.33 -4.42 -19.47
N ASP A 344 -11.14 -4.88 -20.70
CA ASP A 344 -11.76 -6.05 -21.28
C ASP A 344 -10.72 -7.17 -21.31
N THR A 345 -10.87 -8.11 -20.38
CA THR A 345 -9.92 -9.22 -20.16
C THR A 345 -10.07 -10.34 -21.18
N GLU A 346 -11.24 -10.46 -21.82
CA GLU A 346 -11.46 -11.45 -22.89
C GLU A 346 -10.70 -11.04 -24.16
N ASN A 347 -10.75 -9.75 -24.51
CA ASN A 347 -10.09 -9.21 -25.70
C ASN A 347 -8.70 -8.61 -25.44
N LYS A 348 -8.24 -8.63 -24.17
CA LYS A 348 -6.97 -8.08 -23.71
C LYS A 348 -6.78 -6.59 -24.05
N VAL A 349 -7.80 -5.80 -23.73
CA VAL A 349 -7.83 -4.35 -24.00
C VAL A 349 -7.96 -3.57 -22.70
N VAL A 350 -7.13 -2.54 -22.54
CA VAL A 350 -7.32 -1.49 -21.53
C VAL A 350 -7.87 -0.25 -22.22
N TYR A 351 -8.98 0.27 -21.69
CA TYR A 351 -9.54 1.55 -22.11
C TYR A 351 -9.07 2.65 -21.17
N TYR A 352 -8.59 3.76 -21.74
CA TYR A 352 -8.11 4.91 -20.98
C TYR A 352 -8.48 6.21 -21.67
N GLU A 353 -8.65 7.29 -20.91
CA GLU A 353 -8.86 8.63 -21.46
C GLU A 353 -7.52 9.35 -21.62
N LEU A 354 -7.28 9.95 -22.79
CA LEU A 354 -6.14 10.83 -23.05
C LEU A 354 -6.59 12.01 -23.90
N GLY A 355 -6.36 13.24 -23.41
CA GLY A 355 -6.73 14.45 -24.16
C GLY A 355 -8.24 14.63 -24.38
N GLY A 356 -9.07 14.02 -23.53
CA GLY A 356 -10.54 14.04 -23.67
C GLY A 356 -11.10 13.01 -24.65
N GLU A 357 -10.26 12.13 -25.19
CA GLU A 357 -10.67 11.02 -26.06
C GLU A 357 -10.46 9.68 -25.35
N THR A 358 -11.33 8.71 -25.62
CA THR A 358 -11.14 7.32 -25.20
C THR A 358 -10.17 6.63 -26.16
N CYS A 359 -9.12 6.04 -25.60
CA CYS A 359 -8.08 5.29 -26.28
C CYS A 359 -8.09 3.83 -25.84
N GLU A 360 -7.50 2.97 -26.66
CA GLU A 360 -7.37 1.53 -26.42
C GLU A 360 -5.90 1.15 -26.37
N TYR A 361 -5.54 0.28 -25.43
CA TYR A 361 -4.24 -0.36 -25.36
C TYR A 361 -4.40 -1.88 -25.30
N HIS A 362 -3.84 -2.58 -26.28
CA HIS A 362 -3.83 -4.04 -26.30
C HIS A 362 -2.59 -4.55 -25.57
N TYR A 363 -2.78 -5.42 -24.58
CA TYR A 363 -1.68 -6.02 -23.82
C TYR A 363 -1.49 -7.49 -24.17
N ASP A 364 -0.24 -7.94 -24.08
CA ASP A 364 0.09 -9.36 -24.14
C ASP A 364 -0.09 -9.99 -22.75
N ALA A 365 -0.51 -11.26 -22.74
CA ALA A 365 -0.59 -12.05 -21.50
C ALA A 365 0.77 -12.60 -21.08
#